data_AF-A0A0P9R4X0-F1
#
_entry.id   AF-A0A0P9R4X0-F1
#
_cell.length_a   1.000
_cell.length_b   1.000
_cell.length_c   1.000
_cell.angle_alpha   90.00
_cell.angle_beta   90.00
_cell.angle_gamma   90.00
#
_symmetry.space_group_name_H-M   'P 1'
#
loop_
_entity.id
_entity.type
_entity.pdbx_description
1 polymer ?
#
loop_
_entity_poly.entity_id
_entity_poly.type
_entity_poly.pdbx_seq_one_letter_code
_entity_poly.pdbx_strand_id
1 'polypeptide(L)'
;MKTRANENGLLMQAVRRALNALRAVALLEFLVAAARARVVATYIFQGVAHRLLVGMPAVRTVHMAMLVVVMIVIMVVVAIGAMNMGLLVHRFYSANKSGAHYPANRDEAVSAYFDSHMIANLSMLIFSSVFQRLCILMRRANLMTRQERIARAIAASGMKKGEIAAQCGVANSAVTQWISGESKSLRPENLYALARATGFRAEWLAIGEGPEKDAPFDANVALIDQPNMSFRYPVISWVSAGSWEELVEPYPDGFSDRYEISDYDSKGPAFWLEVKGDSMTAPTGVSVPEGMMILVDTEADVQPGKLVIAKLPASNEATFKKLVEDGGTRYLKPLNPAYKMIECGADCRIIGVAVRMTARL
;
A
#
# COMPACT_ATOMS: atom_id res chain seq x y z
N MET A 1 31.79 -80.50 25.34
CA MET A 1 30.90 -79.82 24.38
C MET A 1 29.58 -79.26 24.99
N LYS A 2 29.37 -79.30 26.32
CA LYS A 2 28.12 -78.83 26.97
C LYS A 2 28.22 -77.44 27.65
N THR A 3 29.42 -76.90 27.85
CA THR A 3 29.65 -75.62 28.55
C THR A 3 29.59 -74.38 27.65
N ARG A 4 30.03 -74.46 26.38
CA ARG A 4 29.94 -73.31 25.42
C ARG A 4 28.52 -72.98 24.95
N ALA A 5 27.56 -73.87 25.15
CA ALA A 5 26.17 -73.63 24.76
C ALA A 5 25.42 -72.73 25.77
N ASN A 6 25.85 -72.67 27.03
CA ASN A 6 25.13 -71.94 28.08
C ASN A 6 25.53 -70.44 28.12
N GLU A 7 26.79 -70.11 27.84
CA GLU A 7 27.27 -68.70 27.83
C GLU A 7 26.65 -67.89 26.68
N ASN A 8 26.50 -68.49 25.50
CA ASN A 8 25.89 -67.81 24.35
C ASN A 8 24.38 -67.55 24.54
N GLY A 9 23.68 -68.43 25.28
CA GLY A 9 22.27 -68.26 25.62
C GLY A 9 22.04 -67.10 26.62
N LEU A 10 22.93 -66.95 27.60
CA LEU A 10 22.86 -65.87 28.59
C LEU A 10 23.14 -64.49 27.95
N LEU A 11 24.11 -64.44 27.03
CA LEU A 11 24.51 -63.22 26.32
C LEU A 11 23.39 -62.74 25.37
N MET A 12 22.72 -63.66 24.68
CA MET A 12 21.55 -63.34 23.85
C MET A 12 20.35 -62.84 24.67
N GLN A 13 20.13 -63.38 25.88
CA GLN A 13 19.07 -62.87 26.76
C GLN A 13 19.40 -61.47 27.32
N ALA A 14 20.67 -61.21 27.66
CA ALA A 14 21.11 -59.89 28.13
C ALA A 14 21.00 -58.84 27.02
N VAL A 15 21.42 -59.16 25.79
CA VAL A 15 21.29 -58.27 24.62
C VAL A 15 19.82 -58.00 24.30
N ARG A 16 18.95 -59.00 24.39
CA ARG A 16 17.50 -58.81 24.15
C ARG A 16 16.83 -57.95 25.21
N ARG A 17 17.26 -58.05 26.48
CA ARG A 17 16.79 -57.17 27.56
C ARG A 17 17.30 -55.74 27.38
N ALA A 18 18.56 -55.56 26.97
CA ALA A 18 19.15 -54.24 26.70
C ALA A 18 18.48 -53.54 25.50
N LEU A 19 18.18 -54.27 24.42
CA LEU A 19 17.45 -53.75 23.26
C LEU A 19 16.00 -53.37 23.59
N ASN A 20 15.33 -54.12 24.46
CA ASN A 20 13.98 -53.78 24.91
C ASN A 20 13.98 -52.57 25.86
N ALA A 21 15.01 -52.42 26.71
CA ALA A 21 15.18 -51.25 27.56
C ALA A 21 15.46 -49.97 26.74
N LEU A 22 16.31 -50.04 25.69
CA LEU A 22 16.55 -48.91 24.78
C LEU A 22 15.27 -48.46 24.06
N ARG A 23 14.41 -49.42 23.67
CA ARG A 23 13.11 -49.13 23.05
C ARG A 23 12.12 -48.46 24.00
N ALA A 24 12.12 -48.84 25.29
CA ALA A 24 11.28 -48.22 26.30
C ALA A 24 11.72 -46.77 26.62
N VAL A 25 13.03 -46.50 26.68
CA VAL A 25 13.57 -45.15 26.88
C VAL A 25 13.25 -44.24 25.69
N ALA A 26 13.38 -44.74 24.46
CA ALA A 26 13.01 -44.00 23.25
C ALA A 26 11.49 -43.71 23.18
N LEU A 27 10.65 -44.62 23.66
CA LEU A 27 9.20 -44.41 23.77
C LEU A 27 8.87 -43.34 24.82
N LEU A 28 9.59 -43.31 25.94
CA LEU A 28 9.39 -42.33 27.01
C LEU A 28 9.82 -40.92 26.56
N GLU A 29 10.98 -40.81 25.89
CA GLU A 29 11.44 -39.57 25.25
C GLU A 29 10.43 -39.04 24.22
N PHE A 30 9.87 -39.94 23.40
CA PHE A 30 8.83 -39.59 22.43
C PHE A 30 7.53 -39.14 23.10
N LEU A 31 7.09 -39.79 24.18
CA LEU A 31 5.91 -39.39 24.93
C LEU A 31 6.11 -38.04 25.65
N VAL A 32 7.31 -37.77 26.17
CA VAL A 32 7.66 -36.48 26.76
C VAL A 32 7.73 -35.38 25.70
N ALA A 33 8.28 -35.66 24.51
CA ALA A 33 8.29 -34.73 23.38
C ALA A 33 6.87 -34.46 22.84
N ALA A 34 6.02 -35.49 22.74
CA ALA A 34 4.62 -35.35 22.34
C ALA A 34 3.80 -34.57 23.38
N ALA A 35 4.05 -34.79 24.68
CA ALA A 35 3.44 -34.01 25.75
C ALA A 35 3.89 -32.53 25.70
N ARG A 36 5.20 -32.26 25.50
CA ARG A 36 5.73 -30.91 25.32
C ARG A 36 5.16 -30.21 24.09
N ALA A 37 5.03 -30.91 22.96
CA ALA A 37 4.40 -30.37 21.75
C ALA A 37 2.92 -30.05 21.97
N ARG A 38 2.21 -30.88 22.74
CA ARG A 38 0.80 -30.65 23.10
C ARG A 38 0.65 -29.42 24.02
N VAL A 39 1.56 -29.24 24.98
CA VAL A 39 1.59 -28.07 25.89
C VAL A 39 1.94 -26.78 25.14
N VAL A 40 2.93 -26.83 24.24
CA VAL A 40 3.33 -25.68 23.41
C VAL A 40 2.21 -25.29 22.44
N ALA A 41 1.54 -26.26 21.82
CA ALA A 41 0.37 -26.00 20.99
C ALA A 41 -0.74 -25.31 21.81
N THR A 42 -1.10 -25.83 22.98
CA THR A 42 -2.14 -25.19 23.81
C THR A 42 -1.81 -23.75 24.23
N TYR A 43 -0.54 -23.43 24.52
CA TYR A 43 -0.13 -22.07 24.88
C TYR A 43 -0.15 -21.11 23.68
N ILE A 44 0.27 -21.57 22.51
CA ILE A 44 0.21 -20.77 21.27
C ILE A 44 -1.24 -20.55 20.85
N PHE A 45 -2.09 -21.57 20.95
CA PHE A 45 -3.52 -21.46 20.67
C PHE A 45 -4.26 -20.59 21.68
N GLN A 46 -3.92 -20.63 22.97
CA GLN A 46 -4.45 -19.68 23.96
C GLN A 46 -4.01 -18.24 23.65
N GLY A 47 -2.76 -18.02 23.23
CA GLY A 47 -2.28 -16.70 22.84
C GLY A 47 -2.98 -16.13 21.59
N VAL A 48 -3.25 -16.97 20.60
CA VAL A 48 -3.98 -16.59 19.37
C VAL A 48 -5.47 -16.38 19.66
N ALA A 49 -6.09 -17.26 20.46
CA ALA A 49 -7.49 -17.12 20.88
C ALA A 49 -7.69 -15.87 21.75
N HIS A 50 -6.76 -15.56 22.67
CA HIS A 50 -6.82 -14.36 23.50
C HIS A 50 -6.62 -13.08 22.67
N ARG A 51 -5.71 -13.08 21.68
CA ARG A 51 -5.56 -11.93 20.76
C ARG A 51 -6.76 -11.73 19.84
N LEU A 52 -7.44 -12.81 19.43
CA LEU A 52 -8.69 -12.74 18.67
C LEU A 52 -9.88 -12.30 19.54
N LEU A 53 -9.94 -12.73 20.80
CA LEU A 53 -10.98 -12.34 21.77
C LEU A 53 -10.91 -10.87 22.18
N VAL A 54 -9.70 -10.33 22.37
CA VAL A 54 -9.49 -8.92 22.75
C VAL A 54 -9.70 -7.96 21.56
N GLY A 55 -9.67 -8.47 20.32
CA GLY A 55 -9.79 -7.68 19.09
C GLY A 55 -11.20 -7.47 18.54
N MET A 56 -12.26 -8.03 19.13
CA MET A 56 -13.62 -7.96 18.57
C MET A 56 -14.68 -7.59 19.60
N PRO A 57 -15.09 -6.31 19.72
CA PRO A 57 -16.33 -5.98 20.40
C PRO A 57 -17.50 -6.28 19.45
N ALA A 58 -18.41 -7.13 19.92
CA ALA A 58 -19.74 -7.43 19.35
C ALA A 58 -19.81 -8.44 18.18
N VAL A 59 -19.81 -9.72 18.51
CA VAL A 59 -20.49 -10.75 17.70
C VAL A 59 -21.37 -11.59 18.64
N ARG A 60 -22.68 -11.68 18.33
CA ARG A 60 -23.68 -12.41 19.14
C ARG A 60 -23.23 -13.85 19.41
N THR A 61 -23.47 -14.30 20.64
CA THR A 61 -23.01 -15.56 21.26
C THR A 61 -23.22 -16.84 20.43
N VAL A 62 -24.24 -16.86 19.56
CA VAL A 62 -24.54 -18.01 18.68
C VAL A 62 -23.54 -18.13 17.52
N HIS A 63 -23.06 -17.01 16.97
CA HIS A 63 -22.04 -17.01 15.92
C HIS A 63 -20.67 -17.40 16.44
N MET A 64 -20.37 -17.05 17.70
CA MET A 64 -19.13 -17.45 18.37
C MET A 64 -19.09 -18.97 18.61
N ALA A 65 -20.20 -19.59 19.04
CA ALA A 65 -20.28 -21.04 19.19
C ALA A 65 -20.06 -21.77 17.85
N MET A 66 -20.65 -21.27 16.76
CA MET A 66 -20.48 -21.85 15.43
C MET A 66 -19.05 -21.69 14.89
N LEU A 67 -18.43 -20.53 15.07
CA LEU A 67 -17.04 -20.30 14.67
C LEU A 67 -16.07 -21.20 15.45
N VAL A 68 -16.30 -21.37 16.75
CA VAL A 68 -15.48 -22.27 17.58
C VAL A 68 -15.63 -23.72 17.14
N VAL A 69 -16.85 -24.20 16.86
CA VAL A 69 -17.06 -25.56 16.34
C VAL A 69 -16.40 -25.74 14.97
N VAL A 70 -16.49 -24.76 14.07
CA VAL A 70 -15.84 -24.80 12.75
C VAL A 70 -14.31 -24.81 12.90
N MET A 71 -13.74 -24.01 13.79
CA MET A 71 -12.30 -24.04 14.06
C MET A 71 -11.86 -25.39 14.64
N ILE A 72 -12.65 -25.98 15.54
CA ILE A 72 -12.37 -27.31 16.09
C ILE A 72 -12.39 -28.37 14.98
N VAL A 73 -13.38 -28.34 14.08
CA VAL A 73 -13.45 -29.28 12.95
C VAL A 73 -12.25 -29.11 12.01
N ILE A 74 -11.87 -27.87 11.69
CA ILE A 74 -10.68 -27.58 10.87
C ILE A 74 -9.42 -28.12 11.56
N MET A 75 -9.25 -27.87 12.86
CA MET A 75 -8.11 -28.37 13.63
C MET A 75 -8.05 -29.90 13.67
N VAL A 76 -9.20 -30.57 13.84
CA VAL A 76 -9.28 -32.04 13.83
C VAL A 76 -8.94 -32.60 12.45
N VAL A 77 -9.42 -32.00 11.38
CA VAL A 77 -9.11 -32.41 10.00
C VAL A 77 -7.62 -32.22 9.68
N VAL A 78 -7.03 -31.09 10.09
CA VAL A 78 -5.58 -30.84 9.93
C VAL A 78 -4.75 -31.83 10.74
N ALA A 79 -5.17 -32.14 11.97
CA ALA A 79 -4.48 -33.13 12.82
C ALA A 79 -4.54 -34.54 12.22
N ILE A 80 -5.70 -34.97 11.70
CA ILE A 80 -5.85 -36.27 11.03
C ILE A 80 -5.02 -36.30 9.74
N GLY A 81 -5.00 -35.22 8.97
CA GLY A 81 -4.15 -35.09 7.78
C GLY A 81 -2.65 -35.19 8.08
N ALA A 82 -2.19 -34.51 9.13
CA ALA A 82 -0.80 -34.57 9.58
C ALA A 82 -0.41 -35.97 10.12
N MET A 83 -1.34 -36.64 10.83
CA MET A 83 -1.12 -38.00 11.31
C MET A 83 -1.04 -39.03 10.18
N ASN A 84 -1.86 -38.88 9.14
CA ASN A 84 -1.82 -39.78 7.98
C ASN A 84 -0.52 -39.61 7.19
N MET A 85 -0.03 -38.38 7.04
CA MET A 85 1.27 -38.07 6.44
C MET A 85 2.44 -38.62 7.28
N GLY A 86 2.38 -38.51 8.61
CA GLY A 86 3.38 -39.07 9.51
C GLY A 86 3.43 -40.61 9.49
N LEU A 87 2.28 -41.28 9.36
CA LEU A 87 2.19 -42.73 9.27
C LEU A 87 2.72 -43.26 7.93
N LEU A 88 2.47 -42.53 6.83
CA LEU A 88 3.02 -42.82 5.50
C LEU A 88 4.55 -42.67 5.48
N VAL A 89 5.08 -41.57 6.05
CA VAL A 89 6.53 -41.36 6.15
C VAL A 89 7.19 -42.43 7.02
N HIS A 90 6.56 -42.83 8.13
CA HIS A 90 7.08 -43.90 8.99
C HIS A 90 7.00 -45.29 8.31
N ARG A 91 5.96 -45.59 7.52
CA ARG A 91 5.89 -46.84 6.74
C ARG A 91 6.95 -46.88 5.63
N PHE A 92 7.19 -45.77 4.94
CA PHE A 92 8.28 -45.64 3.97
C PHE A 92 9.66 -45.81 4.63
N TYR A 93 9.86 -45.21 5.80
CA TYR A 93 11.13 -45.30 6.53
C TYR A 93 11.37 -46.70 7.14
N SER A 94 10.30 -47.38 7.59
CA SER A 94 10.36 -48.75 8.12
C SER A 94 10.57 -49.81 7.02
N ALA A 95 9.99 -49.63 5.83
CA ALA A 95 10.25 -50.47 4.67
C ALA A 95 11.72 -50.40 4.22
N ASN A 96 12.32 -49.19 4.25
CA ASN A 96 13.71 -48.97 3.86
C ASN A 96 14.73 -49.61 4.85
N LYS A 97 14.34 -49.80 6.13
CA LYS A 97 15.20 -50.37 7.17
C LYS A 97 15.02 -51.89 7.35
N SER A 98 13.97 -52.48 6.78
CA SER A 98 13.67 -53.92 6.88
C SER A 98 14.02 -54.74 5.64
N GLY A 99 14.56 -54.11 4.58
CA GLY A 99 14.97 -54.81 3.35
C GLY A 99 13.81 -55.48 2.60
N ALA A 100 12.58 -55.00 2.79
CA ALA A 100 11.42 -55.52 2.08
C ALA A 100 11.44 -55.02 0.63
N HIS A 101 11.31 -55.97 -0.30
CA HIS A 101 11.24 -55.81 -1.76
C HIS A 101 10.61 -54.48 -2.22
N TYR A 102 11.36 -53.73 -3.02
CA TYR A 102 10.79 -52.74 -3.94
C TYR A 102 9.82 -53.47 -4.89
N PRO A 103 8.63 -52.93 -5.21
CA PRO A 103 7.87 -53.44 -6.34
C PRO A 103 8.73 -53.27 -7.59
N ALA A 104 8.91 -54.35 -8.34
CA ALA A 104 9.90 -54.46 -9.40
C ALA A 104 9.55 -53.67 -10.68
N ASN A 105 8.54 -52.78 -10.64
CA ASN A 105 8.15 -52.00 -11.81
C ASN A 105 7.87 -50.53 -11.46
N ARG A 106 8.40 -49.60 -12.28
CA ARG A 106 8.29 -48.13 -12.07
C ARG A 106 6.82 -47.65 -12.00
N ASP A 107 5.91 -48.38 -12.63
CA ASP A 107 4.50 -47.98 -12.76
C ASP A 107 3.71 -48.09 -11.43
N GLU A 108 4.03 -49.05 -10.54
CA GLU A 108 3.31 -49.23 -9.26
C GLU A 108 3.70 -48.18 -8.22
N ALA A 109 4.98 -47.76 -8.20
CA ALA A 109 5.44 -46.68 -7.32
C ALA A 109 4.87 -45.32 -7.75
N VAL A 110 4.69 -45.11 -9.06
CA VAL A 110 4.01 -43.93 -9.60
C VAL A 110 2.53 -43.96 -9.25
N SER A 111 1.84 -45.12 -9.29
CA SER A 111 0.43 -45.25 -8.91
C SER A 111 0.18 -44.89 -7.43
N ALA A 112 1.02 -45.38 -6.51
CA ALA A 112 0.88 -45.06 -5.09
C ALA A 112 1.17 -43.58 -4.77
N TYR A 113 2.10 -42.95 -5.50
CA TYR A 113 2.41 -41.53 -5.37
C TYR A 113 1.32 -40.64 -6.02
N PHE A 114 0.74 -41.08 -7.14
CA PHE A 114 -0.40 -40.44 -7.79
C PHE A 114 -1.64 -40.52 -6.91
N ASP A 115 -1.96 -41.66 -6.29
CA ASP A 115 -3.13 -41.81 -5.42
C ASP A 115 -3.05 -40.92 -4.17
N SER A 116 -1.87 -40.80 -3.53
CA SER A 116 -1.70 -39.88 -2.41
C SER A 116 -1.85 -38.40 -2.80
N HIS A 117 -1.35 -38.00 -3.98
CA HIS A 117 -1.57 -36.63 -4.49
C HIS A 117 -3.00 -36.42 -4.97
N MET A 118 -3.66 -37.43 -5.53
CA MET A 118 -5.06 -37.36 -5.95
C MET A 118 -5.98 -37.23 -4.74
N ILE A 119 -5.75 -37.97 -3.66
CA ILE A 119 -6.54 -37.88 -2.42
C ILE A 119 -6.30 -36.53 -1.74
N ALA A 120 -5.06 -36.04 -1.70
CA ALA A 120 -4.76 -34.70 -1.19
C ALA A 120 -5.47 -33.61 -2.02
N ASN A 121 -5.37 -33.66 -3.35
CA ASN A 121 -6.02 -32.71 -4.25
C ASN A 121 -7.55 -32.82 -4.23
N LEU A 122 -8.11 -34.02 -4.15
CA LEU A 122 -9.55 -34.26 -4.04
C LEU A 122 -10.08 -33.76 -2.69
N SER A 123 -9.33 -33.97 -1.60
CA SER A 123 -9.68 -33.41 -0.29
C SER A 123 -9.65 -31.88 -0.29
N MET A 124 -8.69 -31.27 -1.00
CA MET A 124 -8.55 -29.82 -1.13
C MET A 124 -9.61 -29.19 -2.05
N LEU A 125 -10.04 -29.90 -3.10
CA LEU A 125 -11.15 -29.55 -4.00
C LEU A 125 -12.53 -29.68 -3.32
N ILE A 126 -12.73 -30.72 -2.49
CA ILE A 126 -13.92 -30.88 -1.65
C ILE A 126 -13.94 -29.75 -0.60
N PHE A 127 -12.79 -29.39 -0.01
CA PHE A 127 -12.69 -28.28 0.93
C PHE A 127 -13.04 -26.94 0.28
N SER A 128 -12.53 -26.67 -0.93
CA SER A 128 -12.86 -25.46 -1.69
C SER A 128 -14.34 -25.41 -2.06
N SER A 129 -14.92 -26.50 -2.56
CA SER A 129 -16.33 -26.53 -2.99
C SER A 129 -17.33 -26.49 -1.82
N VAL A 130 -17.04 -27.16 -0.70
CA VAL A 130 -17.86 -27.10 0.52
C VAL A 130 -17.71 -25.73 1.19
N PHE A 131 -16.51 -25.15 1.23
CA PHE A 131 -16.30 -23.79 1.71
C PHE A 131 -17.03 -22.76 0.84
N GLN A 132 -16.94 -22.88 -0.50
CA GLN A 132 -17.66 -22.00 -1.43
C GLN A 132 -19.18 -22.13 -1.25
N ARG A 133 -19.70 -23.35 -1.13
CA ARG A 133 -21.13 -23.61 -0.87
C ARG A 133 -21.56 -23.10 0.50
N LEU A 134 -20.72 -23.22 1.53
CA LEU A 134 -20.99 -22.70 2.87
C LEU A 134 -20.93 -21.18 2.89
N CYS A 135 -19.99 -20.54 2.18
CA CYS A 135 -19.96 -19.09 1.99
C CYS A 135 -21.21 -18.59 1.24
N ILE A 136 -21.68 -19.33 0.21
CA ILE A 136 -22.92 -19.02 -0.49
C ILE A 136 -24.15 -19.23 0.41
N LEU A 137 -24.15 -20.27 1.25
CA LEU A 137 -25.22 -20.56 2.21
C LEU A 137 -25.27 -19.52 3.34
N MET A 138 -24.10 -19.09 3.86
CA MET A 138 -23.96 -18.01 4.83
C MET A 138 -24.34 -16.65 4.23
N ARG A 139 -24.05 -16.41 2.95
CA ARG A 139 -24.50 -15.21 2.21
C ARG A 139 -26.02 -15.20 1.98
N ARG A 140 -26.64 -16.38 1.80
CA ARG A 140 -28.11 -16.53 1.73
C ARG A 140 -28.81 -16.41 3.09
N ALA A 141 -28.17 -16.79 4.19
CA ALA A 141 -28.74 -16.73 5.54
C ALA A 141 -28.83 -15.30 6.12
N ASN A 142 -28.28 -14.29 5.43
CA ASN A 142 -28.24 -12.88 5.85
C ASN A 142 -29.03 -11.94 4.92
N LEU A 143 -29.97 -12.48 4.13
CA LEU A 143 -30.75 -11.69 3.17
C LEU A 143 -31.88 -10.94 3.90
N MET A 144 -31.56 -9.77 4.47
CA MET A 144 -32.59 -8.84 4.92
C MET A 144 -33.56 -8.55 3.77
N THR A 145 -34.85 -8.61 4.05
CA THR A 145 -35.90 -8.20 3.09
C THR A 145 -35.85 -6.69 2.84
N ARG A 146 -36.46 -6.22 1.75
CA ARG A 146 -36.49 -4.78 1.40
C ARG A 146 -37.04 -3.93 2.54
N GLN A 147 -38.13 -4.37 3.17
CA GLN A 147 -38.74 -3.67 4.31
C GLN A 147 -37.83 -3.64 5.54
N GLU A 148 -37.09 -4.71 5.83
CA GLU A 148 -36.13 -4.75 6.94
C GLU A 148 -34.96 -3.80 6.70
N ARG A 149 -34.48 -3.70 5.45
CA ARG A 149 -33.44 -2.74 5.07
C ARG A 149 -33.91 -1.30 5.20
N ILE A 150 -35.14 -1.00 4.78
CA ILE A 150 -35.76 0.33 4.95
C ILE A 150 -35.94 0.66 6.44
N ALA A 151 -36.45 -0.28 7.24
CA ALA A 151 -36.62 -0.09 8.68
C ALA A 151 -35.27 0.16 9.38
N ARG A 152 -34.24 -0.59 8.99
CA ARG A 152 -32.87 -0.40 9.46
C ARG A 152 -32.31 0.97 9.08
N ALA A 153 -32.53 1.42 7.85
CA ALA A 153 -32.05 2.72 7.39
C ALA A 153 -32.68 3.89 8.16
N ILE A 154 -33.99 3.82 8.40
CA ILE A 154 -34.73 4.82 9.19
C ILE A 154 -34.29 4.80 10.65
N ALA A 155 -34.09 3.62 11.25
CA ALA A 155 -33.60 3.52 12.63
C ALA A 155 -32.18 4.07 12.77
N ALA A 156 -31.31 3.80 11.79
CA ALA A 156 -29.92 4.24 11.80
C ALA A 156 -29.73 5.72 11.44
N SER A 157 -30.72 6.39 10.84
CA SER A 157 -30.67 7.84 10.59
C SER A 157 -31.02 8.67 11.82
N GLY A 158 -31.63 8.08 12.85
CA GLY A 158 -32.05 8.77 14.07
C GLY A 158 -33.28 9.68 13.89
N MET A 159 -33.89 9.70 12.70
CA MET A 159 -35.04 10.55 12.39
C MET A 159 -36.36 9.89 12.75
N LYS A 160 -37.37 10.70 13.11
CA LYS A 160 -38.74 10.19 13.33
C LYS A 160 -39.44 9.94 11.99
N LYS A 161 -40.43 9.04 11.98
CA LYS A 161 -41.23 8.74 10.77
C LYS A 161 -41.82 9.99 10.10
N GLY A 162 -42.24 10.97 10.90
CA GLY A 162 -42.79 12.25 10.42
C GLY A 162 -41.77 13.11 9.68
N GLU A 163 -40.52 13.11 10.14
CA GLU A 163 -39.44 13.88 9.51
C GLU A 163 -39.02 13.24 8.19
N ILE A 164 -38.93 11.90 8.14
CA ILE A 164 -38.68 11.17 6.89
C ILE A 164 -39.80 11.41 5.87
N ALA A 165 -41.06 11.39 6.31
CA ALA A 165 -42.20 11.66 5.44
C ALA A 165 -42.14 13.07 4.84
N ALA A 166 -41.81 14.08 5.67
CA ALA A 166 -41.63 15.45 5.21
C ALA A 166 -40.47 15.60 4.21
N GLN A 167 -39.29 15.01 4.50
CA GLN A 167 -38.14 15.05 3.59
C GLN A 167 -38.37 14.30 2.27
N CYS A 168 -39.15 13.22 2.31
CA CYS A 168 -39.49 12.44 1.13
C CYS A 168 -40.70 13.01 0.36
N GLY A 169 -41.39 14.03 0.88
CA GLY A 169 -42.58 14.62 0.26
C GLY A 169 -43.79 13.68 0.23
N VAL A 170 -43.93 12.78 1.21
CA VAL A 170 -45.00 11.77 1.29
C VAL A 170 -45.80 11.85 2.59
N ALA A 171 -46.95 11.17 2.64
CA ALA A 171 -47.72 11.03 3.88
C ALA A 171 -47.07 10.05 4.88
N ASN A 172 -47.28 10.27 6.18
CA ASN A 172 -46.79 9.38 7.26
C ASN A 172 -47.24 7.91 7.12
N SER A 173 -48.41 7.70 6.53
CA SER A 173 -48.95 6.37 6.22
C SER A 173 -48.08 5.63 5.20
N ALA A 174 -47.53 6.34 4.20
CA ALA A 174 -46.64 5.75 3.19
C ALA A 174 -45.36 5.20 3.82
N VAL A 175 -44.72 5.97 4.72
CA VAL A 175 -43.51 5.52 5.45
C VAL A 175 -43.81 4.28 6.30
N THR A 176 -45.00 4.22 6.91
CA THR A 176 -45.43 3.05 7.69
C THR A 176 -45.62 1.82 6.81
N GLN A 177 -46.21 1.98 5.62
CA GLN A 177 -46.38 0.90 4.63
C GLN A 177 -45.05 0.39 4.06
N TRP A 178 -44.04 1.25 3.94
CA TRP A 178 -42.70 0.85 3.51
C TRP A 178 -42.01 -0.03 4.56
N ILE A 179 -42.23 0.26 5.85
CA ILE A 179 -41.69 -0.50 6.98
C ILE A 179 -42.46 -1.81 7.19
N SER A 180 -43.78 -1.80 7.09
CA SER A 180 -44.61 -3.00 7.30
C SER A 180 -44.58 -3.98 6.12
N GLY A 181 -44.10 -3.54 4.94
CA GLY A 181 -44.04 -4.37 3.73
C GLY A 181 -45.38 -4.53 3.02
N GLU A 182 -46.42 -3.81 3.45
CA GLU A 182 -47.75 -3.80 2.80
C GLU A 182 -47.71 -3.19 1.38
N SER A 183 -46.69 -2.39 1.09
CA SER A 183 -46.50 -1.82 -0.25
C SER A 183 -45.84 -2.82 -1.20
N LYS A 184 -46.59 -3.23 -2.24
CA LYS A 184 -46.10 -4.12 -3.31
C LYS A 184 -44.95 -3.48 -4.11
N SER A 185 -44.95 -2.15 -4.29
CA SER A 185 -43.93 -1.45 -5.07
C SER A 185 -43.61 -0.07 -4.48
N LEU A 186 -42.34 0.14 -4.13
CA LEU A 186 -41.79 1.44 -3.79
C LEU A 186 -41.39 2.13 -5.10
N ARG A 187 -41.99 3.28 -5.39
CA ARG A 187 -41.66 4.05 -6.59
C ARG A 187 -40.18 4.49 -6.56
N PRO A 188 -39.47 4.50 -7.71
CA PRO A 188 -38.07 4.91 -7.78
C PRO A 188 -37.83 6.29 -7.15
N GLU A 189 -38.74 7.24 -7.33
CA GLU A 189 -38.62 8.60 -6.79
C GLU A 189 -38.57 8.59 -5.26
N ASN A 190 -39.45 7.80 -4.63
CA ASN A 190 -39.51 7.66 -3.18
C ASN A 190 -38.30 6.92 -2.62
N LEU A 191 -37.78 5.93 -3.37
CA LEU A 191 -36.57 5.21 -3.00
C LEU A 191 -35.34 6.14 -2.98
N TYR A 192 -35.16 6.96 -4.02
CA TYR A 192 -34.06 7.93 -4.05
C TYR A 192 -34.22 9.04 -3.01
N ALA A 193 -35.45 9.49 -2.75
CA ALA A 193 -35.73 10.45 -1.68
C ALA A 193 -35.39 9.88 -0.30
N LEU A 194 -35.77 8.63 -0.04
CA LEU A 194 -35.43 7.91 1.18
C LEU A 194 -33.93 7.68 1.34
N ALA A 195 -33.24 7.33 0.25
CA ALA A 195 -31.79 7.17 0.21
C ALA A 195 -31.08 8.47 0.63
N ARG A 196 -31.49 9.62 0.07
CA ARG A 196 -30.96 10.95 0.45
C ARG A 196 -31.26 11.31 1.90
N ALA A 197 -32.49 11.06 2.36
CA ALA A 197 -32.90 11.38 3.73
C ALA A 197 -32.15 10.56 4.80
N THR A 198 -31.87 9.28 4.50
CA THR A 198 -31.25 8.35 5.47
C THR A 198 -29.73 8.23 5.33
N GLY A 199 -29.15 8.68 4.21
CA GLY A 199 -27.74 8.53 3.89
C GLY A 199 -27.34 7.09 3.51
N PHE A 200 -28.31 6.24 3.14
CA PHE A 200 -28.09 4.88 2.65
C PHE A 200 -28.19 4.84 1.13
N ARG A 201 -27.50 3.87 0.49
CA ARG A 201 -27.54 3.72 -0.96
C ARG A 201 -28.89 3.16 -1.43
N ALA A 202 -29.44 3.76 -2.48
CA ALA A 202 -30.72 3.33 -3.07
C ALA A 202 -30.69 1.86 -3.55
N GLU A 203 -29.56 1.43 -4.10
CA GLU A 203 -29.29 0.06 -4.54
C GLU A 203 -29.38 -0.95 -3.40
N TRP A 204 -28.74 -0.64 -2.26
CA TRP A 204 -28.81 -1.47 -1.07
C TRP A 204 -30.23 -1.49 -0.49
N LEU A 205 -30.92 -0.35 -0.44
CA LEU A 205 -32.31 -0.30 0.00
C LEU A 205 -33.23 -1.17 -0.88
N ALA A 206 -33.10 -1.07 -2.20
CA ALA A 206 -33.99 -1.75 -3.15
C ALA A 206 -33.77 -3.26 -3.25
N ILE A 207 -32.52 -3.70 -3.41
CA ILE A 207 -32.19 -5.10 -3.72
C ILE A 207 -31.19 -5.72 -2.74
N GLY A 208 -30.56 -4.92 -1.88
CA GLY A 208 -29.59 -5.43 -0.89
C GLY A 208 -28.21 -5.70 -1.47
N GLU A 209 -27.92 -5.16 -2.65
CA GLU A 209 -26.62 -5.24 -3.30
C GLU A 209 -25.78 -3.98 -3.02
N GLY A 210 -24.46 -4.14 -3.05
CA GLY A 210 -23.53 -3.05 -2.75
C GLY A 210 -23.40 -2.70 -1.26
N PRO A 211 -22.60 -1.68 -0.92
CA PRO A 211 -22.41 -1.24 0.46
C PRO A 211 -23.67 -0.55 1.04
N GLU A 212 -23.93 -0.64 2.36
CA GLU A 212 -25.15 -0.06 2.97
C GLU A 212 -25.19 1.47 2.83
N LYS A 213 -24.05 2.10 3.06
CA LYS A 213 -23.79 3.52 2.87
C LYS A 213 -22.58 3.67 1.98
N ASP A 214 -22.42 4.84 1.36
CA ASP A 214 -21.10 5.17 0.83
C ASP A 214 -20.11 5.14 2.00
N ALA A 215 -18.93 4.57 1.77
CA ALA A 215 -17.86 4.69 2.74
C ALA A 215 -17.72 6.20 3.02
N PRO A 216 -17.64 6.63 4.30
CA PRO A 216 -17.11 7.95 4.57
C PRO A 216 -15.83 8.05 3.75
N PHE A 217 -15.67 9.08 2.92
CA PHE A 217 -14.39 9.39 2.30
C PHE A 217 -13.34 9.18 3.40
N ASP A 218 -12.46 8.20 3.22
CA ASP A 218 -11.65 7.66 4.31
C ASP A 218 -11.17 8.80 5.20
N ALA A 219 -11.53 8.79 6.49
CA ALA A 219 -11.06 9.79 7.46
C ALA A 219 -9.53 9.77 7.64
N ASN A 220 -8.85 8.88 6.90
CA ASN A 220 -7.41 8.70 6.81
C ASN A 220 -6.80 9.39 5.57
N VAL A 221 -7.62 9.94 4.68
CA VAL A 221 -7.20 10.77 3.55
C VAL A 221 -7.60 12.19 3.89
N ALA A 222 -6.74 12.89 4.62
CA ALA A 222 -6.82 14.34 4.66
C ALA A 222 -6.74 14.86 3.22
N LEU A 223 -7.54 15.87 2.88
CA LEU A 223 -7.32 16.65 1.67
C LEU A 223 -5.97 17.36 1.87
N ILE A 224 -4.87 16.71 1.47
CA ILE A 224 -3.55 17.33 1.45
C ILE A 224 -3.63 18.33 0.30
N ASP A 225 -3.33 19.60 0.58
CA ASP A 225 -3.16 20.61 -0.44
C ASP A 225 -2.16 20.07 -1.46
N GLN A 226 -2.60 19.85 -2.70
CA GLN A 226 -1.67 19.39 -3.73
C GLN A 226 -0.64 20.51 -3.87
N PRO A 227 0.68 20.23 -3.73
CA PRO A 227 1.67 21.28 -3.88
C PRO A 227 1.42 21.93 -5.23
N ASN A 228 1.17 23.24 -5.23
CA ASN A 228 1.03 24.00 -6.46
C ASN A 228 2.35 23.84 -7.23
N MET A 229 2.36 22.96 -8.24
CA MET A 229 3.55 22.68 -9.06
C MET A 229 3.70 23.70 -10.20
N SER A 230 2.96 24.81 -10.17
CA SER A 230 2.99 25.83 -11.21
C SER A 230 3.09 27.23 -10.59
N PHE A 231 4.27 27.81 -10.67
CA PHE A 231 4.58 29.16 -10.23
C PHE A 231 4.64 30.09 -11.44
N ARG A 232 4.28 31.36 -11.28
CA ARG A 232 4.30 32.36 -12.35
C ARG A 232 5.26 33.47 -12.00
N TYR A 233 6.13 33.81 -12.95
CA TYR A 233 7.13 34.86 -12.80
C TYR A 233 7.06 35.84 -13.97
N PRO A 234 7.31 37.14 -13.75
CA PRO A 234 7.29 38.12 -14.82
C PRO A 234 8.48 37.92 -15.76
N VAL A 235 8.30 38.28 -17.01
CA VAL A 235 9.37 38.37 -17.99
C VAL A 235 9.85 39.82 -18.05
N ILE A 236 11.14 40.06 -17.82
CA ILE A 236 11.69 41.42 -17.77
C ILE A 236 12.77 41.64 -18.81
N SER A 237 13.14 42.91 -19.01
CA SER A 237 14.24 43.31 -19.89
C SER A 237 15.60 43.25 -19.19
N TRP A 238 16.69 43.24 -19.97
CA TRP A 238 18.07 43.31 -19.45
C TRP A 238 18.37 44.61 -18.68
N VAL A 239 17.70 45.71 -19.05
CA VAL A 239 17.82 47.00 -18.36
C VAL A 239 17.13 46.91 -17.00
N SER A 240 15.90 46.37 -16.97
CA SER A 240 15.14 46.17 -15.73
C SER A 240 15.86 45.22 -14.76
N ALA A 241 16.46 44.15 -15.29
CA ALA A 241 17.30 43.25 -14.49
C ALA A 241 18.52 43.97 -13.89
N GLY A 242 19.13 44.90 -14.63
CA GLY A 242 20.25 45.71 -14.14
C GLY A 242 19.89 46.70 -13.03
N SER A 243 18.64 47.13 -12.95
CA SER A 243 18.13 48.02 -11.88
C SER A 243 17.33 47.26 -10.80
N TRP A 244 17.46 45.93 -10.70
CA TRP A 244 16.67 45.12 -9.77
C TRP A 244 16.77 45.57 -8.31
N GLU A 245 17.97 45.94 -7.83
CA GLU A 245 18.20 46.39 -6.45
C GLU A 245 17.63 47.79 -6.14
N GLU A 246 17.32 48.59 -7.15
CA GLU A 246 16.75 49.94 -6.98
C GLU A 246 15.23 49.88 -6.77
N LEU A 247 14.63 48.70 -6.91
CA LEU A 247 13.20 48.48 -6.74
C LEU A 247 12.86 48.39 -5.25
N VAL A 248 11.92 49.22 -4.82
CA VAL A 248 11.35 49.19 -3.46
C VAL A 248 10.40 48.00 -3.30
N GLU A 249 9.70 47.64 -4.37
CA GLU A 249 8.79 46.49 -4.43
C GLU A 249 9.26 45.54 -5.55
N PRO A 250 9.29 44.21 -5.32
CA PRO A 250 9.79 43.27 -6.33
C PRO A 250 8.92 43.19 -7.60
N TYR A 251 7.61 43.44 -7.46
CA TYR A 251 6.62 43.33 -8.54
C TYR A 251 5.59 44.48 -8.48
N PRO A 252 5.97 45.73 -8.78
CA PRO A 252 5.04 46.84 -8.78
C PRO A 252 3.97 46.67 -9.87
N ASP A 253 2.84 47.35 -9.72
CA ASP A 253 1.77 47.31 -10.72
C ASP A 253 2.29 47.77 -12.10
N GLY A 254 2.08 46.96 -13.13
CA GLY A 254 2.59 47.22 -14.49
C GLY A 254 4.07 46.91 -14.70
N PHE A 255 4.74 46.21 -13.77
CA PHE A 255 6.17 45.86 -13.88
C PHE A 255 6.51 45.00 -15.11
N SER A 256 5.58 44.13 -15.53
CA SER A 256 5.69 43.37 -16.76
C SER A 256 4.31 43.05 -17.33
N ASP A 257 4.17 43.16 -18.64
CA ASP A 257 2.97 42.76 -19.37
C ASP A 257 2.95 41.24 -19.66
N ARG A 258 4.05 40.53 -19.37
CA ARG A 258 4.23 39.11 -19.74
C ARG A 258 4.68 38.28 -18.55
N TYR A 259 3.99 37.17 -18.29
CA TYR A 259 4.30 36.21 -17.23
C TYR A 259 4.42 34.81 -17.81
N GLU A 260 5.38 34.03 -17.30
CA GLU A 260 5.62 32.66 -17.73
C GLU A 260 5.61 31.70 -16.54
N ILE A 261 5.18 30.47 -16.79
CA ILE A 261 5.02 29.44 -15.77
C ILE A 261 6.33 28.66 -15.60
N SER A 262 6.62 28.28 -14.35
CA SER A 262 7.72 27.40 -13.98
C SER A 262 7.26 26.33 -13.00
N ASP A 263 7.95 25.20 -13.00
CA ASP A 263 7.81 24.13 -12.00
C ASP A 263 8.67 24.37 -10.74
N TYR A 264 9.48 25.42 -10.76
CA TYR A 264 10.40 25.78 -9.68
C TYR A 264 9.78 26.82 -8.76
N ASP A 265 9.71 26.48 -7.47
CA ASP A 265 9.38 27.39 -6.38
C ASP A 265 10.65 28.18 -5.99
N SER A 266 10.64 29.48 -6.28
CA SER A 266 11.77 30.36 -6.01
C SER A 266 11.91 30.68 -4.53
N LYS A 267 13.16 30.83 -4.07
CA LYS A 267 13.41 31.18 -2.66
C LYS A 267 12.99 32.62 -2.36
N GLY A 268 13.21 33.50 -3.32
CA GLY A 268 12.80 34.89 -3.25
C GLY A 268 12.15 35.34 -4.55
N PRO A 269 12.12 36.66 -4.80
CA PRO A 269 11.69 37.19 -6.08
C PRO A 269 12.46 36.56 -7.24
N ALA A 270 11.72 36.09 -8.24
CA ALA A 270 12.29 35.55 -9.46
C ALA A 270 11.65 36.16 -10.70
N PHE A 271 12.38 36.12 -11.80
CA PHE A 271 11.94 36.62 -13.09
C PHE A 271 12.52 35.82 -14.24
N TRP A 272 11.80 35.81 -15.34
CA TRP A 272 12.26 35.26 -16.60
C TRP A 272 13.01 36.32 -17.41
N LEU A 273 14.10 35.93 -18.04
CA LEU A 273 14.91 36.78 -18.90
C LEU A 273 15.20 36.06 -20.21
N GLU A 274 15.04 36.77 -21.33
CA GLU A 274 15.36 36.25 -22.66
C GLU A 274 16.85 36.43 -22.93
N VAL A 275 17.55 35.34 -23.21
CA VAL A 275 19.00 35.33 -23.43
C VAL A 275 19.33 36.09 -24.71
N LYS A 276 20.16 37.13 -24.59
CA LYS A 276 20.62 37.98 -25.69
C LYS A 276 22.10 37.71 -26.00
N GLY A 277 22.42 37.55 -27.28
CA GLY A 277 23.76 37.23 -27.77
C GLY A 277 24.22 35.81 -27.45
N ASP A 278 25.35 35.42 -28.03
CA ASP A 278 25.90 34.07 -28.05
C ASP A 278 27.01 33.81 -27.03
N SER A 279 27.22 34.72 -26.06
CA SER A 279 28.29 34.59 -25.05
C SER A 279 28.13 33.36 -24.15
N MET A 280 26.93 32.79 -24.08
CA MET A 280 26.59 31.59 -23.31
C MET A 280 26.36 30.37 -24.20
N THR A 281 26.64 30.49 -25.50
CA THR A 281 26.63 29.38 -26.46
C THR A 281 27.94 28.60 -26.37
N ALA A 282 27.95 27.50 -25.61
CA ALA A 282 29.10 26.63 -25.50
C ALA A 282 29.22 25.70 -26.72
N PRO A 283 30.44 25.44 -27.23
CA PRO A 283 30.65 24.41 -28.25
C PRO A 283 30.49 22.99 -27.68
N THR A 284 30.68 22.83 -26.37
CA THR A 284 30.58 21.54 -25.66
C THR A 284 30.03 21.73 -24.25
N GLY A 285 29.24 20.77 -23.76
CA GLY A 285 28.68 20.78 -22.41
C GLY A 285 27.39 21.59 -22.30
N VAL A 286 27.15 22.18 -21.12
CA VAL A 286 25.97 23.04 -20.89
C VAL A 286 26.11 24.29 -21.75
N SER A 287 25.09 24.58 -22.55
CA SER A 287 25.01 25.72 -23.46
C SER A 287 23.66 26.39 -23.29
N VAL A 288 23.63 27.72 -23.29
CA VAL A 288 22.39 28.51 -23.25
C VAL A 288 22.44 29.52 -24.39
N PRO A 289 21.96 29.13 -25.59
CA PRO A 289 21.96 30.00 -26.76
C PRO A 289 21.05 31.22 -26.62
N GLU A 290 21.26 32.17 -27.53
CA GLU A 290 20.36 33.31 -27.74
C GLU A 290 18.92 32.86 -28.05
N GLY A 291 17.93 33.61 -27.56
CA GLY A 291 16.49 33.32 -27.72
C GLY A 291 15.93 32.33 -26.70
N MET A 292 16.77 31.69 -25.89
CA MET A 292 16.33 30.87 -24.76
C MET A 292 15.80 31.75 -23.63
N MET A 293 14.91 31.20 -22.82
CA MET A 293 14.40 31.85 -21.62
C MET A 293 15.07 31.24 -20.40
N ILE A 294 15.55 32.07 -19.47
CA ILE A 294 16.13 31.63 -18.20
C ILE A 294 15.34 32.20 -17.03
N LEU A 295 15.09 31.37 -16.02
CA LEU A 295 14.50 31.80 -14.74
C LEU A 295 15.61 32.16 -13.78
N VAL A 296 15.58 33.37 -13.27
CA VAL A 296 16.58 33.92 -12.35
C VAL A 296 15.93 34.05 -10.98
N ASP A 297 16.50 33.39 -9.98
CA ASP A 297 16.09 33.49 -8.58
C ASP A 297 17.10 34.38 -7.84
N THR A 298 16.61 35.48 -7.25
CA THR A 298 17.48 36.50 -6.64
C THR A 298 18.01 36.08 -5.26
N GLU A 299 17.35 35.12 -4.61
CA GLU A 299 17.75 34.61 -3.27
C GLU A 299 18.31 33.17 -3.34
N ALA A 300 18.50 32.64 -4.54
CA ALA A 300 19.21 31.39 -4.73
C ALA A 300 20.68 31.50 -4.31
N ASP A 301 21.23 30.39 -3.81
CA ASP A 301 22.58 30.36 -3.25
C ASP A 301 23.64 30.58 -4.34
N VAL A 302 24.42 31.65 -4.18
CA VAL A 302 25.41 32.10 -5.15
C VAL A 302 26.74 31.40 -4.87
N GLN A 303 26.99 30.32 -5.62
CA GLN A 303 28.22 29.53 -5.51
C GLN A 303 29.03 29.53 -6.81
N PRO A 304 30.37 29.47 -6.74
CA PRO A 304 31.20 29.19 -7.91
C PRO A 304 30.72 27.92 -8.64
N GLY A 305 30.67 27.98 -9.97
CA GLY A 305 30.13 26.94 -10.83
C GLY A 305 28.69 27.21 -11.31
N LYS A 306 27.94 28.10 -10.66
CA LYS A 306 26.58 28.46 -11.06
C LYS A 306 26.56 29.50 -12.19
N LEU A 307 25.46 29.51 -12.95
CA LEU A 307 25.20 30.53 -13.97
C LEU A 307 24.45 31.68 -13.29
N VAL A 308 24.96 32.90 -13.41
CA VAL A 308 24.48 34.06 -12.65
C VAL A 308 24.21 35.25 -13.56
N ILE A 309 23.24 36.05 -13.14
CA ILE A 309 23.04 37.40 -13.65
C ILE A 309 23.80 38.36 -12.76
N ALA A 310 24.65 39.19 -13.35
CA ALA A 310 25.48 40.15 -12.63
C ALA A 310 25.42 41.53 -13.30
N LYS A 311 25.54 42.58 -12.49
CA LYS A 311 25.74 43.96 -12.94
C LYS A 311 27.22 44.31 -12.79
N LEU A 312 27.83 44.76 -13.88
CA LEU A 312 29.18 45.31 -13.86
C LEU A 312 29.11 46.82 -13.59
N PRO A 313 30.06 47.42 -12.85
CA PRO A 313 30.02 48.85 -12.52
C PRO A 313 30.08 49.77 -13.75
N ALA A 314 30.68 49.29 -14.85
CA ALA A 314 30.81 50.05 -16.10
C ALA A 314 29.54 50.04 -16.97
N SER A 315 28.53 49.22 -16.63
CA SER A 315 27.32 49.02 -17.45
C SER A 315 26.07 49.09 -16.59
N ASN A 316 25.05 49.80 -17.06
CA ASN A 316 23.75 49.76 -16.40
C ASN A 316 22.93 48.51 -16.77
N GLU A 317 23.33 47.78 -17.82
CA GLU A 317 22.72 46.51 -18.23
C GLU A 317 23.34 45.34 -17.47
N ALA A 318 22.49 44.36 -17.13
CA ALA A 318 22.93 43.10 -16.56
C ALA A 318 23.66 42.22 -17.60
N THR A 319 24.49 41.28 -17.13
CA THR A 319 25.18 40.29 -17.95
C THR A 319 24.98 38.88 -17.39
N PHE A 320 24.92 37.89 -18.29
CA PHE A 320 24.77 36.48 -17.93
C PHE A 320 26.05 35.71 -18.17
N LYS A 321 26.63 35.14 -17.11
CA LYS A 321 27.93 34.45 -17.12
C LYS A 321 27.96 33.33 -16.07
N LYS A 322 28.92 32.42 -16.18
CA LYS A 322 29.22 31.43 -15.13
C LYS A 322 30.11 32.08 -14.07
N LEU A 323 29.71 32.03 -12.81
CA LEU A 323 30.58 32.43 -11.70
C LEU A 323 31.66 31.36 -11.52
N VAL A 324 32.92 31.75 -11.46
CA VAL A 324 34.04 30.86 -11.13
C VAL A 324 34.94 31.56 -10.11
N GLU A 325 35.68 30.77 -9.34
CA GLU A 325 36.64 31.28 -8.36
C GLU A 325 37.98 30.63 -8.65
N ASP A 326 39.03 31.44 -8.77
CA ASP A 326 40.40 31.00 -9.02
C ASP A 326 41.36 31.86 -8.19
N GLY A 327 42.24 31.22 -7.43
CA GLY A 327 43.19 31.90 -6.55
C GLY A 327 42.57 32.82 -5.50
N GLY A 328 41.31 32.59 -5.10
CA GLY A 328 40.57 33.44 -4.16
C GLY A 328 39.90 34.67 -4.78
N THR A 329 40.05 34.87 -6.09
CA THR A 329 39.36 35.92 -6.86
C THR A 329 38.21 35.31 -7.65
N ARG A 330 37.08 36.01 -7.70
CA ARG A 330 35.91 35.60 -8.48
C ARG A 330 35.94 36.17 -9.88
N TYR A 331 35.50 35.38 -10.85
CA TYR A 331 35.41 35.76 -12.26
C TYR A 331 34.05 35.40 -12.84
N LEU A 332 33.59 36.21 -13.79
CA LEU A 332 32.47 35.94 -14.66
C LEU A 332 33.00 35.35 -15.97
N LYS A 333 32.83 34.04 -16.12
CA LYS A 333 33.28 33.26 -17.27
C LYS A 333 32.15 33.03 -18.27
N PRO A 334 32.26 33.51 -19.52
CA PRO A 334 31.35 33.11 -20.60
C PRO A 334 31.48 31.61 -20.89
N LEU A 335 30.41 30.98 -21.37
CA LEU A 335 30.48 29.59 -21.83
C LEU A 335 31.04 29.47 -23.25
N ASN A 336 30.90 30.53 -24.05
CA ASN A 336 31.49 30.64 -25.38
C ASN A 336 32.98 31.07 -25.27
N PRO A 337 33.96 30.24 -25.70
CA PRO A 337 35.38 30.56 -25.61
C PRO A 337 35.82 31.78 -26.44
N ALA A 338 35.00 32.24 -27.39
CA ALA A 338 35.29 33.46 -28.16
C ALA A 338 35.22 34.74 -27.29
N TYR A 339 34.58 34.67 -26.12
CA TYR A 339 34.40 35.78 -25.20
C TYR A 339 35.42 35.73 -24.06
N LYS A 340 35.94 36.89 -23.67
CA LYS A 340 36.91 37.01 -22.57
C LYS A 340 36.22 36.84 -21.21
N MET A 341 36.95 36.25 -20.26
CA MET A 341 36.55 36.24 -18.86
C MET A 341 36.69 37.65 -18.26
N ILE A 342 35.76 38.00 -17.37
CA ILE A 342 35.73 39.31 -16.71
C ILE A 342 35.94 39.07 -15.22
N GLU A 343 36.83 39.84 -14.59
CA GLU A 343 37.03 39.80 -13.15
C GLU A 343 35.81 40.39 -12.43
N CYS A 344 35.29 39.67 -11.43
CA CYS A 344 34.19 40.13 -10.59
C CYS A 344 34.80 40.76 -9.33
N GLY A 345 35.20 42.03 -9.46
CA GLY A 345 35.78 42.83 -8.38
C GLY A 345 34.75 43.23 -7.30
N ALA A 346 35.15 44.10 -6.38
CA ALA A 346 34.32 44.51 -5.24
C ALA A 346 32.97 45.16 -5.65
N ASP A 347 32.94 45.86 -6.77
CA ASP A 347 31.74 46.56 -7.27
C ASP A 347 30.89 45.69 -8.23
N CYS A 348 31.29 44.45 -8.48
CA CYS A 348 30.52 43.48 -9.25
C CYS A 348 29.36 42.96 -8.39
N ARG A 349 28.13 43.25 -8.80
CA ARG A 349 26.93 42.83 -8.06
C ARG A 349 26.28 41.64 -8.73
N ILE A 350 25.93 40.62 -7.95
CA ILE A 350 25.23 39.44 -8.44
C ILE A 350 23.74 39.63 -8.13
N ILE A 351 22.92 39.70 -9.18
CA ILE A 351 21.48 39.93 -9.09
C ILE A 351 20.75 38.63 -8.73
N GLY A 352 21.22 37.49 -9.26
CA GLY A 352 20.60 36.20 -8.99
C GLY A 352 21.22 35.05 -9.76
N VAL A 353 20.70 33.85 -9.50
CA VAL A 353 21.18 32.59 -10.10
C VAL A 353 20.15 32.10 -11.11
N ALA A 354 20.61 31.69 -12.30
CA ALA A 354 19.76 31.02 -13.27
C ALA A 354 19.51 29.58 -12.83
N VAL A 355 18.25 29.26 -12.50
CA VAL A 355 17.80 27.99 -11.91
C VAL A 355 17.05 27.08 -12.89
N ARG A 356 16.49 27.67 -13.95
CA ARG A 356 15.82 26.95 -15.05
C ARG A 356 16.15 27.62 -16.37
N MET A 357 16.07 26.82 -17.44
CA MET A 357 16.06 27.30 -18.81
C MET A 357 14.94 26.61 -19.57
N THR A 358 14.34 27.31 -20.53
CA THR A 358 13.36 26.76 -21.45
C THR A 358 13.58 27.31 -22.85
N ALA A 359 13.26 26.51 -23.85
CA ALA A 359 13.34 26.90 -25.25
C ALA A 359 11.96 27.37 -25.74
N ARG A 360 11.94 28.40 -26.59
CA ARG A 360 10.78 28.73 -27.41
C ARG A 360 11.07 28.26 -28.83
N LEU A 361 10.19 27.42 -29.35
CA LEU A 361 10.25 26.91 -30.73
C LEU A 361 9.36 27.74 -31.65
#